data_AF-A0A0N0TGT9-F1
#
_entry.id   AF-A0A0N0TGT9-F1
#
_cell.length_a   1.000
_cell.length_b   1.000
_cell.length_c   1.000
_cell.angle_alpha   90.00
_cell.angle_beta   90.00
_cell.angle_gamma   90.00
#
_symmetry.space_group_name_H-M   'P 1'
#
loop_
_entity.id
_entity.type
_entity.pdbx_description
1 polymer ?
#
loop_
_entity_poly.entity_id
_entity_poly.type
_entity_poly.pdbx_seq_one_letter_code
_entity_poly.pdbx_strand_id
1 'polypeptide(L)'
;MAIISNEQTRLELPYDHPETFVGAGRYVWGVADIGIPLKPKDPEVSIKPFGERELLRRMGDALKELGRGAREITDPLPGFSVTEILGLPSELWLRRTRVAKLELPDLRGRGRRSPSSMPDRLYLRAQCVSWDGQVVVTLYAHAALEAGELRLTLRPHVMTPLYNELRATDSPAAKRGTRLYGWVVLQGLLDAVHGPLTLWRLLTRLALGVQSDGGRAEEKDPVSLRDRYSTEEVTDMHQADDAKRHVVLMQTCVFRAVSAYLEELGVDTVAYERQVAAVITNIQVYGDNNAPIQNIAGSGISNVGQDNKPQGGGS
;
A
#
# COMPACT_ATOMS: atom_id res chain seq x y z
N MET A 1 -6.26 -0.85 -21.83
CA MET A 1 -5.58 0.14 -20.98
C MET A 1 -6.54 0.94 -20.09
N ALA A 2 -7.60 1.58 -20.62
CA ALA A 2 -8.50 2.41 -19.80
C ALA A 2 -9.17 1.68 -18.62
N ILE A 3 -9.56 0.41 -18.80
CA ILE A 3 -10.19 -0.40 -17.73
C ILE A 3 -9.20 -0.70 -16.59
N ILE A 4 -7.94 -1.00 -16.93
CA ILE A 4 -6.86 -1.29 -15.97
C ILE A 4 -6.52 -0.05 -15.13
N SER A 5 -6.47 1.13 -15.75
CA SER A 5 -6.22 2.39 -15.04
C SER A 5 -7.39 2.81 -14.15
N ASN A 6 -8.63 2.48 -14.53
CA ASN A 6 -9.83 2.81 -13.74
C ASN A 6 -9.87 2.05 -12.40
N GLU A 7 -9.41 0.79 -12.34
CA GLU A 7 -9.35 0.03 -11.09
C GLU A 7 -8.43 0.68 -10.05
N GLN A 8 -7.34 1.33 -10.49
CA GLN A 8 -6.36 1.97 -9.60
C GLN A 8 -6.83 3.32 -9.03
N THR A 9 -7.93 3.88 -9.55
CA THR A 9 -8.42 5.23 -9.17
C THR A 9 -9.76 5.21 -8.42
N ARG A 10 -10.38 4.04 -8.22
CA ARG A 10 -11.68 3.88 -7.53
C ARG A 10 -11.68 4.50 -6.12
N LEU A 11 -12.85 5.00 -5.72
CA LEU A 11 -13.08 5.57 -4.37
C LEU A 11 -13.55 4.54 -3.36
N GLU A 12 -14.14 3.43 -3.80
CA GLU A 12 -14.38 2.25 -2.96
C GLU A 12 -13.35 1.19 -3.33
N LEU A 13 -12.68 0.64 -2.31
CA LEU A 13 -11.60 -0.31 -2.47
C LEU A 13 -11.90 -1.57 -1.65
N PRO A 14 -12.37 -2.65 -2.29
CA PRO A 14 -12.61 -3.90 -1.60
C PRO A 14 -11.30 -4.49 -1.07
N TYR A 15 -11.34 -5.14 0.09
CA TYR A 15 -10.23 -5.94 0.60
C TYR A 15 -10.68 -7.37 0.90
N ASP A 16 -9.77 -8.31 0.68
CA ASP A 16 -9.94 -9.72 1.01
C ASP A 16 -9.22 -10.05 2.33
N HIS A 17 -9.55 -11.21 2.91
CA HIS A 17 -8.90 -11.70 4.12
C HIS A 17 -7.75 -12.64 3.74
N PRO A 18 -6.49 -12.35 4.15
CA PRO A 18 -6.03 -11.31 5.09
C PRO A 18 -5.84 -9.93 4.43
N GLU A 19 -6.40 -8.89 5.06
CA GLU A 19 -6.56 -7.45 4.71
C GLU A 19 -5.74 -6.86 3.52
N THR A 20 -5.82 -7.48 2.35
CA THR A 20 -5.12 -7.05 1.14
C THR A 20 -6.15 -6.37 0.25
N PHE A 21 -5.85 -5.14 -0.16
CA PHE A 21 -6.75 -4.43 -1.05
C PHE A 21 -6.68 -5.01 -2.46
N VAL A 22 -7.85 -5.34 -3.01
CA VAL A 22 -7.98 -5.86 -4.36
C VAL A 22 -7.50 -4.81 -5.36
N GLY A 23 -6.58 -5.18 -6.25
CA GLY A 23 -6.02 -4.28 -7.26
C GLY A 23 -4.95 -3.32 -6.75
N ALA A 24 -4.51 -3.48 -5.49
CA ALA A 24 -3.41 -2.69 -4.95
C ALA A 24 -2.02 -3.30 -5.18
N GLY A 25 -1.95 -4.53 -5.67
CA GLY A 25 -0.72 -5.30 -5.81
C GLY A 25 -0.58 -6.32 -4.69
N ARG A 26 0.05 -7.45 -5.02
CA ARG A 26 0.24 -8.59 -4.10
C ARG A 26 1.41 -8.38 -3.13
N TYR A 27 2.37 -7.53 -3.48
CA TYR A 27 3.55 -7.32 -2.66
C TYR A 27 3.26 -6.26 -1.58
N VAL A 28 3.06 -6.72 -0.36
CA VAL A 28 2.84 -5.87 0.82
C VAL A 28 4.15 -5.81 1.60
N TRP A 29 4.71 -4.61 1.78
CA TRP A 29 6.03 -4.45 2.38
C TRP A 29 6.11 -3.27 3.32
N GLY A 30 6.50 -3.50 4.57
CA GLY A 30 6.64 -2.43 5.57
C GLY A 30 5.33 -2.00 6.21
N VAL A 31 4.37 -2.92 6.42
CA VAL A 31 3.14 -2.62 7.16
C VAL A 31 3.48 -2.08 8.54
N ALA A 32 2.82 -1.00 8.95
CA ALA A 32 2.99 -0.41 10.26
C ALA A 32 1.63 -0.25 10.94
N ASP A 33 1.48 -0.85 12.11
CA ASP A 33 0.36 -0.66 13.02
C ASP A 33 0.92 -0.06 14.32
N ILE A 34 0.59 1.21 14.59
CA ILE A 34 1.14 1.97 15.70
C ILE A 34 0.01 2.40 16.62
N GLY A 35 0.09 1.99 17.89
CA GLY A 35 -0.80 2.44 18.95
C GLY A 35 -0.19 3.63 19.67
N ILE A 36 -0.92 4.73 19.74
CA ILE A 36 -0.47 6.00 20.30
C ILE A 36 -1.39 6.39 21.46
N PRO A 37 -0.95 6.25 22.71
CA PRO A 37 -1.71 6.72 23.86
C PRO A 37 -1.88 8.24 23.80
N LEU A 38 -3.11 8.74 23.86
CA LEU A 38 -3.39 10.18 23.86
C LEU A 38 -3.22 10.74 25.28
N LYS A 39 -1.97 10.80 25.73
CA LYS A 39 -1.59 11.38 27.02
C LYS A 39 -1.08 12.81 26.82
N PRO A 40 -1.49 13.76 27.68
CA PRO A 40 -0.99 15.11 27.59
C PRO A 40 0.51 15.14 27.90
N LYS A 41 1.26 15.96 27.18
CA LYS A 41 2.69 16.19 27.40
C LYS A 41 2.95 16.92 28.72
N ASP A 42 2.06 17.86 29.06
CA ASP A 42 2.04 18.57 30.34
C ASP A 42 0.76 18.17 31.09
N PRO A 43 0.86 17.57 32.29
CA PRO A 43 -0.31 17.17 33.08
C PRO A 43 -1.31 18.30 33.36
N GLU A 44 -0.87 19.56 33.36
CA GLU A 44 -1.71 20.74 33.62
C GLU A 44 -2.44 21.23 32.35
N VAL A 45 -2.06 20.74 31.16
CA VAL A 45 -2.60 21.19 29.86
C VAL A 45 -3.40 20.07 29.20
N SER A 46 -4.69 20.31 28.98
CA SER A 46 -5.54 19.37 28.24
C SER A 46 -5.18 19.31 26.75
N ILE A 47 -5.17 18.10 26.18
CA ILE A 47 -5.02 17.88 24.73
C ILE A 47 -6.15 18.58 23.98
N LYS A 48 -5.82 19.30 22.90
CA LYS A 48 -6.82 19.88 22.01
C LYS A 48 -7.60 18.77 21.28
N PRO A 49 -8.95 18.81 21.26
CA PRO A 49 -9.73 17.77 20.60
C PRO A 49 -9.52 17.82 19.08
N PHE A 50 -9.43 16.64 18.46
CA PHE A 50 -9.31 16.47 17.01
C PHE A 50 -10.06 15.23 16.55
N GLY A 51 -10.24 15.10 15.23
CA GLY A 51 -10.88 13.93 14.63
C GLY A 51 -9.98 13.25 13.59
N GLU A 52 -10.27 11.99 13.28
CA GLU A 52 -9.48 11.18 12.37
C GLU A 52 -9.38 11.81 10.97
N ARG A 53 -10.49 12.41 10.50
CA ARG A 53 -10.51 13.10 9.21
C ARG A 53 -9.58 14.31 9.17
N GLU A 54 -9.44 15.04 10.28
CA GLU A 54 -8.50 16.17 10.34
C GLU A 54 -7.06 15.67 10.28
N LEU A 55 -6.76 14.58 11.01
CA LEU A 55 -5.46 13.93 10.94
C LEU A 55 -5.15 13.41 9.52
N LEU A 56 -6.11 12.74 8.87
CA LEU A 56 -5.99 12.30 7.47
C LEU A 56 -5.75 13.45 6.51
N ARG A 57 -6.41 14.59 6.72
CA ARG A 57 -6.17 15.82 5.95
C ARG A 57 -4.73 16.31 6.11
N ARG A 58 -4.24 16.42 7.35
CA ARG A 58 -2.86 16.86 7.65
C ARG A 58 -1.81 15.94 7.01
N MET A 59 -2.01 14.62 7.11
CA MET A 59 -1.16 13.64 6.43
C MET A 59 -1.23 13.80 4.91
N GLY A 60 -2.43 14.00 4.35
CA GLY A 60 -2.63 14.20 2.92
C GLY A 60 -1.98 15.45 2.37
N ASP A 61 -1.99 16.55 3.13
CA ASP A 61 -1.32 17.78 2.75
C ASP A 61 0.21 17.61 2.79
N ALA A 62 0.75 16.99 3.83
CA ALA A 62 2.18 16.65 3.91
C ALA A 62 2.64 15.75 2.74
N LEU A 63 1.84 14.74 2.39
CA LEU A 63 2.12 13.85 1.27
C LEU A 63 2.07 14.60 -0.07
N LYS A 64 1.13 15.52 -0.28
CA LYS A 64 1.09 16.34 -1.49
C LYS A 64 2.35 17.22 -1.62
N GLU A 65 2.82 17.81 -0.51
CA GLU A 65 4.08 18.56 -0.53
C GLU A 65 5.28 17.66 -0.84
N LEU A 66 5.34 16.46 -0.22
CA LEU A 66 6.34 15.44 -0.58
C LEU A 66 6.32 15.15 -2.08
N GLY A 67 5.13 14.93 -2.66
CA GLY A 67 4.96 14.60 -4.07
C GLY A 67 5.42 15.69 -5.02
N ARG A 68 5.32 16.96 -4.62
CA ARG A 68 5.82 18.10 -5.41
C ARG A 68 7.35 18.23 -5.39
N GLY A 69 7.99 17.69 -4.35
CA GLY A 69 9.42 17.86 -4.11
C GLY A 69 9.79 19.30 -3.73
N ALA A 70 10.97 19.48 -3.12
CA ALA A 70 11.59 20.80 -3.04
C ALA A 70 12.13 21.13 -4.43
N ARG A 71 11.34 21.83 -5.25
CA ARG A 71 11.58 22.01 -6.70
C ARG A 71 12.96 22.57 -7.05
N GLU A 72 13.65 23.23 -6.12
CA GLU A 72 15.01 23.72 -6.36
C GLU A 72 16.11 22.65 -6.16
N ILE A 73 15.82 21.55 -5.46
CA ILE A 73 16.82 20.58 -4.99
C ILE A 73 16.49 19.14 -5.45
N THR A 74 15.21 18.80 -5.58
CA THR A 74 14.75 17.44 -5.85
C THR A 74 13.63 17.41 -6.89
N ASP A 75 13.63 16.38 -7.73
CA ASP A 75 12.51 16.09 -8.63
C ASP A 75 11.23 15.68 -7.86
N PRO A 76 10.04 15.96 -8.41
CA PRO A 76 8.77 15.47 -7.85
C PRO A 76 8.68 13.95 -7.90
N LEU A 77 7.88 13.37 -7.01
CA LEU A 77 7.56 11.94 -7.10
C LEU A 77 6.74 11.66 -8.38
N PRO A 78 7.11 10.63 -9.16
CA PRO A 78 6.50 10.38 -10.46
C PRO A 78 5.03 9.95 -10.32
N GLY A 79 4.17 10.56 -11.13
CA GLY A 79 2.74 10.25 -11.16
C GLY A 79 2.04 10.35 -9.79
N PHE A 80 2.58 11.17 -8.88
CA PHE A 80 2.15 11.14 -7.48
C PHE A 80 0.74 11.72 -7.30
N SER A 81 -0.10 10.99 -6.57
CA SER A 81 -1.47 11.43 -6.26
C SER A 81 -1.86 11.04 -4.83
N VAL A 82 -2.76 11.85 -4.25
CA VAL A 82 -3.31 11.62 -2.91
C VAL A 82 -4.82 11.73 -2.99
N THR A 83 -5.55 10.72 -2.53
CA THR A 83 -7.02 10.66 -2.60
C THR A 83 -7.59 10.00 -1.35
N GLU A 84 -8.73 10.48 -0.84
CA GLU A 84 -9.49 9.77 0.20
C GLU A 84 -10.30 8.65 -0.44
N ILE A 85 -10.27 7.46 0.15
CA ILE A 85 -11.01 6.29 -0.33
C ILE A 85 -11.70 5.56 0.83
N LEU A 86 -12.68 4.72 0.50
CA LEU A 86 -13.38 3.86 1.43
C LEU A 86 -12.91 2.41 1.25
N GLY A 87 -12.26 1.87 2.28
CA GLY A 87 -11.96 0.44 2.37
C GLY A 87 -13.15 -0.32 2.94
N LEU A 88 -13.52 -1.45 2.33
CA LEU A 88 -14.64 -2.26 2.78
C LEU A 88 -14.42 -3.75 2.44
N PRO A 89 -15.02 -4.69 3.18
CA PRO A 89 -14.94 -6.11 2.84
C PRO A 89 -15.45 -6.37 1.41
N SER A 90 -14.76 -7.24 0.67
CA SER A 90 -15.12 -7.60 -0.70
C SER A 90 -16.56 -8.08 -0.84
N GLU A 91 -17.05 -8.89 0.11
CA GLU A 91 -18.45 -9.33 0.15
C GLU A 91 -19.45 -8.17 0.24
N LEU A 92 -19.15 -7.16 1.07
CA LEU A 92 -20.00 -5.99 1.24
C LEU A 92 -20.00 -5.13 -0.02
N TRP A 93 -18.82 -4.98 -0.64
CA TRP A 93 -18.67 -4.30 -1.92
C TRP A 93 -19.47 -4.98 -3.04
N LEU A 94 -19.40 -6.30 -3.15
CA LEU A 94 -20.19 -7.09 -4.12
C LEU A 94 -21.69 -6.97 -3.90
N ARG A 95 -22.15 -6.79 -2.66
CA ARG A 95 -23.57 -6.52 -2.37
C ARG A 95 -23.95 -5.10 -2.81
N ARG A 96 -23.12 -4.10 -2.53
CA ARG A 96 -23.39 -2.69 -2.92
C ARG A 96 -23.44 -2.50 -4.43
N THR A 97 -22.46 -3.05 -5.15
CA THR A 97 -22.38 -2.93 -6.62
C THR A 97 -23.52 -3.63 -7.35
N ARG A 98 -24.11 -4.68 -6.77
CA ARG A 98 -25.30 -5.36 -7.32
C ARG A 98 -26.61 -4.61 -7.11
N VAL A 99 -26.72 -3.83 -6.03
CA VAL A 99 -27.96 -3.13 -5.63
C VAL A 99 -27.99 -1.68 -6.16
N ALA A 100 -26.85 -1.02 -6.25
CA ALA A 100 -26.77 0.40 -6.59
C ALA A 100 -26.47 0.64 -8.08
N LYS A 101 -27.16 1.61 -8.67
CA LYS A 101 -26.59 2.43 -9.76
C LYS A 101 -25.38 3.12 -9.13
N LEU A 102 -24.20 3.03 -9.74
CA LEU A 102 -22.89 3.44 -9.19
C LEU A 102 -22.89 4.88 -8.61
N GLU A 103 -23.41 5.09 -7.41
CA GLU A 103 -23.37 6.37 -6.70
C GLU A 103 -22.02 6.50 -6.00
N LEU A 104 -21.45 7.71 -6.05
CA LEU A 104 -20.19 8.00 -5.38
C LEU A 104 -20.35 7.80 -3.87
N PRO A 105 -19.41 7.13 -3.19
CA PRO A 105 -19.51 6.91 -1.76
C PRO A 105 -19.51 8.25 -1.01
N ASP A 106 -20.44 8.42 -0.05
CA ASP A 106 -20.41 9.58 0.84
C ASP A 106 -19.33 9.39 1.91
N LEU A 107 -18.23 10.13 1.72
CA LEU A 107 -17.08 10.17 2.62
C LEU A 107 -17.27 11.18 3.77
N ARG A 108 -18.36 11.96 3.79
CA ARG A 108 -18.62 12.96 4.84
C ARG A 108 -18.90 12.27 6.17
N GLY A 109 -18.24 12.75 7.23
CA GLY A 109 -18.45 12.26 8.60
C GLY A 109 -17.99 10.82 8.88
N ARG A 110 -17.29 10.15 7.95
CA ARG A 110 -16.79 8.77 8.16
C ARG A 110 -15.64 8.69 9.19
N GLY A 111 -14.73 9.66 9.21
CA GLY A 111 -13.63 9.73 10.20
C GLY A 111 -14.02 10.26 11.60
N ARG A 112 -15.28 10.06 12.01
CA ARG A 112 -15.78 10.39 13.37
C ARG A 112 -16.39 9.18 14.07
N ARG A 113 -16.55 8.06 13.37
CA ARG A 113 -17.18 6.86 13.91
C ARG A 113 -16.08 5.88 14.27
N SER A 114 -16.17 5.28 15.46
CA SER A 114 -15.28 4.21 15.87
C SER A 114 -15.20 3.12 14.78
N PRO A 115 -14.00 2.76 14.30
CA PRO A 115 -13.78 1.64 13.38
C PRO A 115 -14.44 0.33 13.79
N SER A 116 -14.65 0.10 15.09
CA SER A 116 -15.37 -1.09 15.60
C SER A 116 -16.85 -1.12 15.22
N SER A 117 -17.46 0.02 14.90
CA SER A 117 -18.91 0.16 14.72
C SER A 117 -19.36 0.02 13.25
N MET A 118 -18.44 0.08 12.29
CA MET A 118 -18.75 0.01 10.86
C MET A 118 -17.68 -0.77 10.10
N PRO A 119 -18.07 -1.64 9.14
CA PRO A 119 -17.10 -2.36 8.30
C PRO A 119 -16.39 -1.45 7.29
N ASP A 120 -16.96 -0.27 6.98
CA ASP A 120 -16.35 0.69 6.07
C ASP A 120 -15.33 1.56 6.80
N ARG A 121 -14.10 1.65 6.29
CA ARG A 121 -13.03 2.46 6.88
C ARG A 121 -12.55 3.52 5.89
N LEU A 122 -12.38 4.74 6.38
CA LEU A 122 -11.80 5.83 5.59
C LEU A 122 -10.28 5.67 5.55
N TYR A 123 -9.71 5.62 4.35
CA TYR A 123 -8.28 5.59 4.11
C TYR A 123 -7.87 6.81 3.30
N LEU A 124 -6.64 7.24 3.51
CA LEU A 124 -5.90 8.07 2.59
C LEU A 124 -5.07 7.17 1.68
N ARG A 125 -5.29 7.26 0.37
CA ARG A 125 -4.49 6.60 -0.67
C ARG A 125 -3.47 7.59 -1.20
N ALA A 126 -2.19 7.36 -0.94
CA ALA A 126 -1.09 8.02 -1.63
C ALA A 126 -0.47 7.06 -2.64
N GLN A 127 -0.36 7.46 -3.90
CA GLN A 127 0.10 6.59 -4.97
C GLN A 127 1.23 7.25 -5.75
N CYS A 128 2.29 6.49 -6.01
CA CYS A 128 3.41 6.84 -6.87
C CYS A 128 3.41 5.90 -8.08
N VAL A 129 3.40 6.46 -9.29
CA VAL A 129 3.36 5.71 -10.55
C VAL A 129 4.65 6.01 -11.30
N SER A 130 5.59 5.07 -11.29
CA SER A 130 6.90 5.20 -11.94
C SER A 130 7.06 4.19 -13.08
N TRP A 131 8.15 4.34 -13.84
CA TRP A 131 8.51 3.41 -14.92
C TRP A 131 7.37 3.21 -15.92
N ASP A 132 6.75 4.30 -16.40
CA ASP A 132 5.60 4.27 -17.32
C ASP A 132 4.43 3.38 -16.82
N GLY A 133 4.22 3.36 -15.51
CA GLY A 133 3.16 2.58 -14.87
C GLY A 133 3.47 1.10 -14.71
N GLN A 134 4.73 0.68 -14.88
CA GLN A 134 5.18 -0.67 -14.52
C GLN A 134 5.28 -0.84 -13.01
N VAL A 135 5.72 0.19 -12.28
CA VAL A 135 5.79 0.16 -10.82
C VAL A 135 4.75 1.13 -10.29
N VAL A 136 3.77 0.59 -9.55
CA VAL A 136 2.78 1.41 -8.84
C VAL A 136 2.87 1.10 -7.36
N VAL A 137 3.34 2.08 -6.60
CA VAL A 137 3.42 1.97 -5.13
C VAL A 137 2.25 2.75 -4.56
N THR A 138 1.44 2.09 -3.74
CA THR A 138 0.27 2.69 -3.09
C THR A 138 0.36 2.52 -1.58
N LEU A 139 0.44 3.64 -0.86
CA LEU A 139 0.34 3.68 0.60
C LEU A 139 -1.11 3.97 1.01
N TYR A 140 -1.72 3.03 1.73
CA TYR A 140 -3.00 3.28 2.41
C TYR A 140 -2.74 3.64 3.87
N ALA A 141 -3.10 4.86 4.26
CA ALA A 141 -3.02 5.32 5.65
C ALA A 141 -4.41 5.41 6.25
N HIS A 142 -4.57 4.89 7.47
CA HIS A 142 -5.80 4.97 8.25
C HIS A 142 -5.48 5.41 9.68
N ALA A 143 -6.38 6.18 10.25
CA ALA A 143 -6.32 6.60 11.63
C ALA A 143 -7.66 6.30 12.30
N ALA A 144 -7.57 5.79 13.51
CA ALA A 144 -8.68 5.38 14.34
C ALA A 144 -8.50 5.98 15.74
N LEU A 145 -9.53 6.67 16.26
CA LEU A 145 -9.54 7.21 17.61
C LEU A 145 -10.49 6.37 18.47
N GLU A 146 -9.95 5.52 19.32
CA GLU A 146 -10.73 4.60 20.15
C GLU A 146 -10.14 4.49 21.55
N ALA A 147 -11.00 4.51 22.57
CA ALA A 147 -10.64 4.26 23.98
C ALA A 147 -9.45 5.10 24.52
N GLY A 148 -9.28 6.33 24.04
CA GLY A 148 -8.17 7.20 24.47
C GLY A 148 -6.84 6.93 23.76
N GLU A 149 -6.85 6.13 22.70
CA GLU A 149 -5.70 5.85 21.85
C GLU A 149 -5.98 6.27 20.40
N LEU A 150 -4.93 6.74 19.74
CA LEU A 150 -4.88 6.86 18.29
C LEU A 150 -4.18 5.62 17.73
N ARG A 151 -4.89 4.84 16.92
CA ARG A 151 -4.33 3.75 16.15
C ARG A 151 -4.06 4.21 14.72
N LEU A 152 -2.79 4.29 14.36
CA LEU A 152 -2.33 4.62 13.01
C LEU A 152 -1.97 3.32 12.29
N THR A 153 -2.60 3.06 11.15
CA THR A 153 -2.23 1.92 10.29
C THR A 153 -1.80 2.39 8.91
N LEU A 154 -0.62 1.93 8.49
CA LEU A 154 -0.02 2.18 7.19
C LEU A 154 0.16 0.85 6.44
N ARG A 155 -0.48 0.73 5.27
CA ARG A 155 -0.44 -0.46 4.41
C ARG A 155 0.10 -0.10 3.02
N PRO A 156 1.43 -0.05 2.85
CA PRO A 156 2.06 0.02 1.54
C PRO A 156 1.83 -1.26 0.72
N HIS A 157 1.40 -1.08 -0.52
CA HIS A 157 1.27 -2.13 -1.52
C HIS A 157 2.09 -1.74 -2.75
N VAL A 158 2.79 -2.71 -3.31
CA VAL A 158 3.53 -2.57 -4.56
C VAL A 158 2.88 -3.46 -5.59
N MET A 159 2.41 -2.84 -6.66
CA MET A 159 1.96 -3.50 -7.85
C MET A 159 3.16 -3.76 -8.75
N THR A 160 3.41 -5.04 -9.03
CA THR A 160 4.49 -5.51 -9.90
C THR A 160 4.24 -5.16 -11.37
N PRO A 161 5.30 -5.17 -12.21
CA PRO A 161 5.19 -4.96 -13.65
C PRO A 161 4.22 -5.93 -14.32
N LEU A 162 3.64 -5.49 -15.44
CA LEU A 162 2.86 -6.39 -16.28
C LEU A 162 3.80 -7.33 -17.05
N TYR A 163 3.31 -8.52 -17.42
CA TYR A 163 4.07 -9.40 -18.32
C TYR A 163 4.52 -8.63 -19.57
N ASN A 164 5.79 -8.81 -19.97
CA ASN A 164 6.39 -8.16 -21.14
C ASN A 164 5.56 -8.33 -22.43
N GLU A 165 4.81 -9.41 -22.54
CA GLU A 165 3.94 -9.70 -23.68
C GLU A 165 2.74 -8.73 -23.78
N LEU A 166 2.31 -8.14 -22.65
CA LEU A 166 1.27 -7.12 -22.56
C LEU A 166 1.84 -5.69 -22.67
N ARG A 167 3.17 -5.53 -22.80
CA ARG A 167 3.85 -4.24 -22.94
C ARG A 167 3.52 -3.63 -24.31
N ALA A 168 2.74 -2.56 -24.31
CA ALA A 168 2.38 -1.84 -25.54
C ALA A 168 3.52 -0.96 -26.12
N THR A 169 4.71 -0.93 -25.50
CA THR A 169 5.80 -0.04 -25.89
C THR A 169 6.98 -0.79 -26.53
N ASP A 170 7.35 -0.34 -27.72
CA ASP A 170 8.64 -0.49 -28.42
C ASP A 170 9.08 -1.83 -29.04
N SER A 171 8.17 -2.61 -29.61
CA SER A 171 8.57 -3.62 -30.61
C SER A 171 7.70 -3.55 -31.85
N PRO A 172 8.27 -3.62 -33.08
CA PRO A 172 7.52 -3.43 -34.31
C PRO A 172 6.36 -4.42 -34.38
N ALA A 173 5.17 -3.86 -34.62
CA ALA A 173 3.87 -4.55 -34.61
C ALA A 173 3.83 -5.83 -35.48
N ALA A 174 4.73 -5.94 -36.46
CA ALA A 174 4.83 -7.06 -37.39
C ALA A 174 5.16 -8.43 -36.76
N LYS A 175 5.79 -8.49 -35.56
CA LYS A 175 6.10 -9.78 -34.89
C LYS A 175 5.12 -10.19 -33.79
N ARG A 176 4.16 -9.31 -33.44
CA ARG A 176 3.26 -9.48 -32.28
C ARG A 176 1.94 -10.18 -32.63
N GLY A 177 1.60 -10.26 -33.92
CA GLY A 177 0.26 -10.57 -34.41
C GLY A 177 -0.26 -12.02 -34.26
N THR A 178 0.59 -13.03 -34.06
CA THR A 178 0.11 -14.43 -34.03
C THR A 178 0.26 -15.10 -32.67
N ARG A 179 1.35 -14.84 -31.95
CA ARG A 179 1.63 -15.50 -30.66
C ARG A 179 0.89 -14.85 -29.49
N LEU A 180 0.82 -13.51 -29.46
CA LEU A 180 0.04 -12.78 -28.44
C LEU A 180 -1.46 -12.95 -28.67
N TYR A 181 -1.91 -12.87 -29.93
CA TYR A 181 -3.29 -13.22 -30.28
C TYR A 181 -3.60 -14.67 -29.96
N GLY A 182 -2.70 -15.61 -30.26
CA GLY A 182 -2.87 -17.02 -29.89
C GLY A 182 -2.98 -17.22 -28.37
N TRP A 183 -2.16 -16.52 -27.58
CA TRP A 183 -2.19 -16.61 -26.11
C TRP A 183 -3.43 -15.94 -25.50
N VAL A 184 -3.80 -14.74 -25.95
CA VAL A 184 -5.02 -14.03 -25.51
C VAL A 184 -6.28 -14.76 -25.96
N VAL A 185 -6.29 -15.35 -27.17
CA VAL A 185 -7.40 -16.18 -27.67
C VAL A 185 -7.47 -17.50 -26.92
N LEU A 186 -6.34 -18.13 -26.57
CA LEU A 186 -6.33 -19.35 -25.76
C LEU A 186 -6.80 -19.08 -24.32
N GLN A 187 -6.38 -17.96 -23.71
CA GLN A 187 -6.86 -17.54 -22.39
C GLN A 187 -8.34 -17.12 -22.44
N GLY A 188 -8.77 -16.41 -23.48
CA GLY A 188 -10.17 -16.08 -23.74
C GLY A 188 -11.04 -17.32 -24.02
N LEU A 189 -10.50 -18.35 -24.68
CA LEU A 189 -11.15 -19.65 -24.88
C LEU A 189 -11.21 -20.46 -23.57
N LEU A 190 -10.18 -20.40 -22.74
CA LEU A 190 -10.19 -21.03 -21.41
C LEU A 190 -11.23 -20.38 -20.50
N ASP A 191 -11.35 -19.05 -20.52
CA ASP A 191 -12.41 -18.32 -19.82
C ASP A 191 -13.81 -18.60 -20.45
N ALA A 192 -13.88 -18.68 -21.78
CA ALA A 192 -15.10 -19.01 -22.53
C ALA A 192 -15.48 -20.50 -22.55
N VAL A 193 -14.67 -21.40 -22.00
CA VAL A 193 -15.04 -22.82 -21.76
C VAL A 193 -15.52 -23.00 -20.33
N HIS A 194 -14.99 -22.24 -19.36
CA HIS A 194 -15.48 -22.26 -17.98
C HIS A 194 -16.86 -21.59 -17.82
N GLY A 195 -17.16 -20.53 -18.57
CA GLY A 195 -18.48 -19.86 -18.53
C GLY A 195 -19.65 -20.74 -19.03
N PRO A 196 -19.55 -21.39 -20.20
CA PRO A 196 -20.61 -22.27 -20.71
C PRO A 196 -20.68 -23.61 -20.00
N LEU A 197 -19.59 -24.18 -19.47
CA LEU A 197 -19.67 -25.40 -18.66
C LEU A 197 -20.41 -25.15 -17.34
N THR A 198 -20.22 -23.98 -16.72
CA THR A 198 -20.94 -23.61 -15.50
C THR A 198 -22.41 -23.36 -15.78
N LEU A 199 -22.74 -22.69 -16.90
CA LEU A 199 -24.12 -22.50 -17.35
C LEU A 199 -24.80 -23.81 -17.78
N TRP A 200 -24.10 -24.70 -18.50
CA TRP A 200 -24.62 -26.03 -18.88
C TRP A 200 -24.84 -26.90 -17.66
N ARG A 201 -23.90 -26.93 -16.70
CA ARG A 201 -24.07 -27.64 -15.41
C ARG A 201 -25.18 -27.05 -14.54
N LEU A 202 -25.50 -25.76 -14.70
CA LEU A 202 -26.61 -25.11 -14.02
C LEU A 202 -27.94 -25.51 -14.68
N LEU A 203 -28.01 -25.47 -16.02
CA LEU A 203 -29.18 -25.86 -16.80
C LEU A 203 -29.50 -27.35 -16.69
N THR A 204 -28.51 -28.23 -16.68
CA THR A 204 -28.73 -29.67 -16.44
C THR A 204 -29.21 -29.96 -15.02
N ARG A 205 -28.71 -29.22 -14.03
CA ARG A 205 -29.20 -29.34 -12.63
C ARG A 205 -30.62 -28.82 -12.44
N LEU A 206 -30.98 -27.73 -13.13
CA LEU A 206 -32.36 -27.21 -13.19
C LEU A 206 -33.31 -28.18 -13.90
N ALA A 207 -32.87 -28.82 -14.98
CA ALA A 207 -33.66 -29.82 -15.71
C ALA A 207 -33.85 -31.13 -14.94
N LEU A 208 -32.92 -31.48 -14.03
CA LEU A 208 -32.96 -32.70 -13.22
C LEU A 208 -33.69 -32.54 -11.87
N GLY A 209 -34.25 -31.37 -11.57
CA GLY A 209 -35.12 -31.17 -10.39
C GLY A 209 -34.43 -31.36 -9.03
N VAL A 210 -33.09 -31.26 -8.98
CA VAL A 210 -32.33 -31.41 -7.74
C VAL A 210 -32.47 -30.13 -6.92
N GLN A 211 -33.17 -30.20 -5.78
CA GLN A 211 -33.22 -29.08 -4.83
C GLN A 211 -31.80 -28.76 -4.35
N SER A 212 -31.47 -27.47 -4.46
CA SER A 212 -30.18 -26.90 -4.09
C SER A 212 -30.00 -26.98 -2.58
N ASP A 213 -29.31 -28.01 -2.11
CA ASP A 213 -28.67 -27.95 -0.80
C ASP A 213 -27.54 -26.91 -0.82
N GLY A 214 -27.43 -26.14 0.26
CA GLY A 214 -26.76 -24.84 0.33
C GLY A 214 -25.26 -24.82 0.01
N GLY A 215 -24.90 -24.66 -1.25
CA GLY A 215 -23.51 -24.55 -1.69
C GLY A 215 -23.33 -23.63 -2.89
N ARG A 216 -23.62 -22.34 -2.73
CA ARG A 216 -23.22 -21.28 -3.68
C ARG A 216 -21.70 -21.14 -3.65
N ALA A 217 -21.00 -21.96 -4.41
CA ALA A 217 -19.69 -21.62 -4.96
C ALA A 217 -19.91 -20.64 -6.12
N GLU A 218 -20.46 -19.48 -5.78
CA GLU A 218 -20.70 -18.32 -6.63
C GLU A 218 -19.36 -17.58 -6.77
N GLU A 219 -19.05 -17.13 -7.99
CA GLU A 219 -17.88 -16.33 -8.41
C GLU A 219 -17.05 -15.76 -7.25
N LYS A 220 -15.94 -16.44 -6.93
CA LYS A 220 -15.45 -16.48 -5.55
C LYS A 220 -14.73 -15.22 -5.09
N ASP A 221 -14.12 -14.40 -5.94
CA ASP A 221 -13.40 -13.21 -5.49
C ASP A 221 -13.42 -12.10 -6.56
N PRO A 222 -13.57 -10.82 -6.17
CA PRO A 222 -13.27 -9.72 -7.07
C PRO A 222 -11.76 -9.74 -7.38
N VAL A 223 -11.40 -10.16 -8.58
CA VAL A 223 -9.99 -10.17 -9.03
C VAL A 223 -9.74 -8.90 -9.83
N SER A 224 -8.78 -8.07 -9.41
CA SER A 224 -8.31 -6.99 -10.27
C SER A 224 -7.65 -7.58 -11.51
N LEU A 225 -8.03 -7.07 -12.69
CA LEU A 225 -7.42 -7.48 -13.95
C LEU A 225 -5.92 -7.20 -13.93
N ARG A 226 -5.51 -6.10 -13.29
CA ARG A 226 -4.08 -5.80 -13.17
C ARG A 226 -3.37 -6.86 -12.34
N ASP A 227 -3.88 -7.19 -11.16
CA ASP A 227 -3.28 -8.24 -10.32
C ASP A 227 -3.17 -9.57 -11.07
N ARG A 228 -4.18 -9.96 -11.85
CA ARG A 228 -4.14 -11.20 -12.64
C ARG A 228 -3.01 -11.22 -13.67
N TYR A 229 -2.62 -10.06 -14.21
CA TYR A 229 -1.64 -9.94 -15.29
C TYR A 229 -0.29 -9.32 -14.88
N SER A 230 -0.10 -9.04 -13.59
CA SER A 230 1.20 -8.62 -13.05
C SER A 230 2.08 -9.83 -12.74
N THR A 231 3.40 -9.66 -12.87
CA THR A 231 4.39 -10.67 -12.49
C THR A 231 4.35 -10.94 -10.98
N GLU A 232 4.89 -12.07 -10.53
CA GLU A 232 4.93 -12.38 -9.09
C GLU A 232 5.91 -11.47 -8.34
N GLU A 233 7.04 -11.13 -8.97
CA GLU A 233 8.09 -10.28 -8.39
C GLU A 233 8.56 -9.21 -9.38
N VAL A 234 9.23 -8.19 -8.84
CA VAL A 234 9.93 -7.18 -9.64
C VAL A 234 11.30 -7.75 -9.99
N THR A 235 11.50 -8.12 -11.26
CA THR A 235 12.76 -8.73 -11.72
C THR A 235 13.89 -7.73 -11.92
N ASP A 236 13.55 -6.46 -12.14
CA ASP A 236 14.52 -5.39 -12.34
C ASP A 236 14.96 -4.80 -10.98
N MET A 237 16.27 -4.81 -10.73
CA MET A 237 16.86 -4.36 -9.47
C MET A 237 16.51 -2.89 -9.17
N HIS A 238 16.57 -2.00 -10.16
CA HIS A 238 16.29 -0.58 -9.96
C HIS A 238 14.81 -0.31 -9.72
N GLN A 239 13.92 -1.06 -10.37
CA GLN A 239 12.49 -1.00 -10.09
C GLN A 239 12.17 -1.47 -8.65
N ALA A 240 12.84 -2.53 -8.19
CA ALA A 240 12.66 -3.03 -6.82
C ALA A 240 13.17 -2.01 -5.79
N ASP A 241 14.35 -1.43 -6.01
CA ASP A 241 14.92 -0.40 -5.14
C ASP A 241 14.07 0.88 -5.12
N ASP A 242 13.60 1.33 -6.27
CA ASP A 242 12.69 2.47 -6.37
C ASP A 242 11.36 2.22 -5.66
N ALA A 243 10.80 1.02 -5.78
CA ALA A 243 9.57 0.66 -5.08
C ALA A 243 9.75 0.77 -3.56
N LYS A 244 10.83 0.20 -3.01
CA LYS A 244 11.18 0.30 -1.58
C LYS A 244 11.40 1.75 -1.17
N ARG A 245 12.17 2.50 -1.95
CA ARG A 245 12.45 3.93 -1.71
C ARG A 245 11.16 4.75 -1.64
N HIS A 246 10.23 4.54 -2.57
CA HIS A 246 8.94 5.25 -2.56
C HIS A 246 8.12 4.93 -1.31
N VAL A 247 8.09 3.67 -0.86
CA VAL A 247 7.41 3.30 0.39
C VAL A 247 8.04 4.02 1.59
N VAL A 248 9.36 3.97 1.73
CA VAL A 248 10.09 4.62 2.83
C VAL A 248 9.82 6.13 2.86
N LEU A 249 9.87 6.79 1.70
CA LEU A 249 9.61 8.23 1.60
C LEU A 249 8.19 8.59 2.05
N MET A 250 7.18 7.86 1.55
CA MET A 250 5.79 8.12 1.90
C MET A 250 5.52 7.84 3.39
N GLN A 251 6.01 6.73 3.94
CA GLN A 251 5.81 6.40 5.35
C GLN A 251 6.52 7.38 6.28
N THR A 252 7.76 7.75 5.98
CA THR A 252 8.52 8.74 6.76
C THR A 252 7.82 10.10 6.76
N CYS A 253 7.26 10.52 5.61
CA CYS A 253 6.46 11.73 5.52
C CYS A 253 5.23 11.68 6.42
N VAL A 254 4.48 10.57 6.38
CA VAL A 254 3.32 10.37 7.27
C VAL A 254 3.75 10.39 8.74
N PHE A 255 4.83 9.71 9.11
CA PHE A 255 5.27 9.68 10.50
C PHE A 255 5.64 11.06 11.03
N ARG A 256 6.38 11.85 10.24
CA ARG A 256 6.72 13.23 10.59
C ARG A 256 5.48 14.11 10.72
N ALA A 257 4.53 13.97 9.79
CA ALA A 257 3.29 14.75 9.81
C ALA A 257 2.43 14.43 11.05
N VAL A 258 2.36 13.16 11.44
CA VAL A 258 1.65 12.73 12.66
C VAL A 258 2.36 13.24 13.91
N SER A 259 3.68 13.12 14.03
CA SER A 259 4.43 13.64 15.20
C SER A 259 4.20 15.13 15.39
N ALA A 260 4.44 15.92 14.32
CA ALA A 260 4.28 17.37 14.37
C ALA A 260 2.86 17.77 14.76
N TYR A 261 1.85 17.10 14.20
CA TYR A 261 0.46 17.40 14.53
C TYR A 261 0.09 17.01 15.97
N LEU A 262 0.55 15.87 16.47
CA LEU A 262 0.31 15.46 17.86
C LEU A 262 1.01 16.40 18.86
N GLU A 263 2.22 16.85 18.55
CA GLU A 263 2.94 17.86 19.33
C GLU A 263 2.19 19.21 19.36
N GLU A 264 1.65 19.68 18.22
CA GLU A 264 0.80 20.89 18.13
C GLU A 264 -0.45 20.82 19.03
N LEU A 265 -0.96 19.61 19.25
CA LEU A 265 -2.12 19.32 20.09
C LEU A 265 -1.78 19.10 21.57
N GLY A 266 -0.49 19.03 21.92
CA GLY A 266 0.01 18.83 23.28
C GLY A 266 0.04 17.36 23.73
N VAL A 267 0.10 16.40 22.79
CA VAL A 267 0.24 14.96 23.10
C VAL A 267 1.71 14.61 23.37
N ASP A 268 1.96 13.69 24.29
CA ASP A 268 3.28 13.07 24.49
C ASP A 268 3.60 12.07 23.36
N THR A 269 4.55 12.43 22.50
CA THR A 269 4.97 11.64 21.33
C THR A 269 6.13 10.69 21.61
N VAL A 270 6.68 10.61 22.82
CA VAL A 270 7.88 9.80 23.10
C VAL A 270 7.66 8.31 22.81
N ALA A 271 6.51 7.76 23.19
CA ALA A 271 6.17 6.36 22.90
C ALA A 271 5.97 6.12 21.40
N TYR A 272 5.44 7.12 20.69
CA TYR A 272 5.22 7.09 19.26
C TYR A 272 6.55 7.08 18.50
N GLU A 273 7.47 7.99 18.82
CA GLU A 273 8.78 8.10 18.18
C GLU A 273 9.60 6.82 18.32
N ARG A 274 9.53 6.15 19.47
CA ARG A 274 10.18 4.85 19.69
C ARG A 274 9.62 3.76 18.77
N GLN A 275 8.30 3.69 18.62
CA GLN A 275 7.66 2.74 17.70
C GLN A 275 8.02 3.04 16.24
N VAL A 276 8.02 4.33 15.85
CA VAL A 276 8.43 4.76 14.50
C VAL A 276 9.89 4.38 14.22
N ALA A 277 10.80 4.60 15.17
CA ALA A 277 12.21 4.22 15.01
C ALA A 277 12.38 2.70 14.78
N ALA A 278 11.63 1.88 15.51
CA ALA A 278 11.63 0.43 15.33
C ALA A 278 11.08 0.02 13.96
N VAL A 279 9.99 0.64 13.52
CA VAL A 279 9.39 0.41 12.20
C VAL A 279 10.35 0.79 11.08
N ILE A 280 10.95 1.99 11.12
CA ILE A 280 11.92 2.44 10.11
C ILE A 280 13.13 1.51 10.05
N THR A 281 13.65 1.08 11.20
CA THR A 281 14.77 0.13 11.26
C THR A 281 14.39 -1.19 10.59
N ASN A 282 13.23 -1.75 10.91
CA ASN A 282 12.75 -2.98 10.28
C ASN A 282 12.57 -2.81 8.76
N ILE A 283 12.08 -1.66 8.30
CA ILE A 283 11.93 -1.37 6.87
C ILE A 283 13.30 -1.29 6.18
N GLN A 284 14.32 -0.69 6.82
CA GLN A 284 15.65 -0.49 6.23
C GLN A 284 16.55 -1.74 6.27
N VAL A 285 16.41 -2.61 7.28
CA VAL A 285 17.28 -3.78 7.48
C VAL A 285 16.99 -4.93 6.49
N TYR A 286 15.83 -4.96 5.84
CA TYR A 286 15.50 -5.92 4.78
C TYR A 286 15.87 -5.45 3.35
N GLY A 287 16.63 -4.36 3.21
CA GLY A 287 17.39 -4.04 2.01
C GLY A 287 18.83 -4.53 2.19
N ASP A 288 19.44 -5.13 1.16
CA ASP A 288 20.84 -5.59 1.19
C ASP A 288 21.78 -4.44 1.57
N ASN A 289 22.04 -4.28 2.86
CA ASN A 289 23.03 -3.35 3.38
C ASN A 289 24.40 -4.03 3.27
N ASN A 290 25.03 -3.92 2.10
CA ASN A 290 26.47 -4.19 1.95
C ASN A 290 27.36 -3.06 2.51
N ALA A 291 26.78 -2.08 3.22
CA ALA A 291 27.52 -1.06 3.96
C ALA A 291 27.68 -1.50 5.43
N PRO A 292 28.89 -1.46 6.01
CA PRO A 292 29.08 -1.83 7.40
C PRO A 292 28.28 -0.88 8.29
N ILE A 293 27.34 -1.43 9.05
CA ILE A 293 26.61 -0.72 10.11
C ILE A 293 27.64 -0.29 11.16
N GLN A 294 28.17 0.93 11.04
CA GLN A 294 28.93 1.56 12.11
C GLN A 294 27.93 2.09 13.13
N ASN A 295 27.61 1.23 14.09
CA ASN A 295 26.85 1.58 15.27
C ASN A 295 27.75 2.45 16.18
N ILE A 296 27.77 3.76 15.96
CA ILE A 296 28.50 4.70 16.83
C ILE A 296 27.59 5.03 18.02
N ALA A 297 27.47 4.07 18.94
CA ALA A 297 27.13 4.34 20.33
C ALA A 297 28.45 4.59 21.07
N GLY A 298 28.56 5.76 21.69
CA GLY A 298 29.80 6.32 22.22
C GLY A 298 30.67 5.35 23.03
N SER A 299 31.92 5.22 22.61
CA SER A 299 33.05 4.86 23.46
C SER A 299 34.22 5.76 23.07
N GLY A 300 34.79 6.45 24.05
CA GLY A 300 35.79 7.49 23.86
C GLY A 300 37.03 6.98 23.13
N ILE A 301 37.45 7.70 22.10
CA ILE A 301 38.76 7.52 21.48
C ILE A 301 39.78 8.13 22.44
N SER A 302 40.21 7.36 23.43
CA SER A 302 41.45 7.64 24.16
C SER A 302 42.63 7.24 23.28
N ASN A 303 43.49 8.22 22.99
CA ASN A 303 44.80 8.11 22.36
C ASN A 303 45.46 6.73 22.48
N VAL A 304 45.80 6.14 21.33
CA VAL A 304 46.94 5.22 21.23
C VAL A 304 47.82 5.74 20.12
N GLY A 305 48.84 6.49 20.51
CA GLY A 305 49.97 6.79 19.65
C GLY A 305 50.69 5.49 19.30
N GLN A 306 50.99 5.31 18.02
CA GLN A 306 51.83 4.24 17.52
C GLN A 306 53.24 4.40 18.10
N ASP A 307 53.64 3.49 18.97
CA ASP A 307 55.03 3.29 19.36
C ASP A 307 55.65 2.32 18.33
N ASN A 308 56.44 2.87 17.41
CA ASN A 308 57.15 2.10 16.38
C ASN A 308 58.41 1.46 17.00
N LYS A 309 58.41 0.14 17.16
CA LYS A 309 59.66 -0.65 17.29
C LYS A 309 59.79 -1.61 16.10
N PRO A 310 60.86 -1.50 15.29
CA PRO A 310 61.17 -2.52 14.31
C PRO A 310 61.88 -3.70 14.99
N GLN A 311 61.33 -4.91 14.84
CA GLN A 311 62.04 -6.16 15.04
C GLN A 311 62.28 -6.83 13.68
N GLY A 312 63.56 -7.10 13.41
CA GLY A 312 64.06 -7.87 12.27
C GLY A 312 65.48 -7.40 11.95
N GLY A 313 66.51 -8.23 11.94
CA GLY A 313 66.68 -9.66 12.15
C GLY A 313 68.19 -9.90 12.07
N GLY A 314 68.73 -10.76 12.92
CA GLY A 314 70.17 -11.03 12.98
C GLY A 314 70.43 -12.53 13.05
N SER A 315 71.25 -12.98 12.09
CA SER A 315 71.83 -14.31 11.86
C SER A 315 70.96 -15.31 11.11
#